data_AF-A0A522BMC1-F1
#
_entry.id   AF-A0A522BMC1-F1
#
_cell.length_a   1.000
_cell.length_b   1.000
_cell.length_c   1.000
_cell.angle_alpha   90.00
_cell.angle_beta   90.00
_cell.angle_gamma   90.00
#
_symmetry.space_group_name_H-M   'P 1'
#
loop_
_entity.id
_entity.type
_entity.pdbx_description
1 polymer ?
#
loop_
_entity_poly.entity_id
_entity_poly.type
_entity_poly.pdbx_seq_one_letter_code
_entity_poly.pdbx_strand_id
1 'polypeptide(L)' 'LDIFATVHVERDSQKAIVLGTGGARLKGVGTTARHQIESLLGMRVFLNLHVTVSKDWQRDPKQLKKLGF' A
#
# COMPACT_ATOMS: atom_id res chain seq x y z
N LEU A 1 -10.82 12.77 -7.02
CA LEU A 1 -11.10 11.64 -6.12
C LEU A 1 -9.83 11.35 -5.35
N ASP A 2 -9.95 11.28 -4.03
CA ASP A 2 -8.81 11.09 -3.15
C ASP A 2 -8.89 9.70 -2.52
N ILE A 3 -7.81 8.92 -2.67
CA ILE A 3 -7.71 7.54 -2.20
C ILE A 3 -6.57 7.46 -1.20
N PHE A 4 -6.89 7.00 0.01
CA PHE A 4 -5.92 6.71 1.06
C PHE A 4 -5.85 5.20 1.24
N ALA A 5 -4.66 4.63 1.08
CA ALA A 5 -4.44 3.20 1.21
C ALA A 5 -3.25 2.89 2.12
N THR A 6 -3.37 1.80 2.86
CA THR A 6 -2.32 1.29 3.76
C THR A 6 -1.74 0.00 3.20
N VAL A 7 -0.43 -0.04 3.05
CA VAL A 7 0.34 -1.22 2.70
C VAL A 7 0.79 -1.88 4.00
N HIS A 8 0.22 -3.05 4.29
CA HIS A 8 0.55 -3.84 5.48
C HIS A 8 1.76 -4.73 5.21
N VAL A 9 2.75 -4.66 6.10
CA VAL A 9 3.90 -5.57 6.12
C VAL A 9 4.02 -6.24 7.48
N GLU A 10 4.69 -7.38 7.56
CA GLU A 10 4.76 -8.17 8.79
C GLU A 10 5.93 -7.76 9.69
N ARG A 11 7.02 -7.24 9.10
CA ARG A 11 8.26 -6.88 9.80
C ARG A 11 8.79 -5.51 9.42
N ASP A 12 9.45 -4.82 10.35
CA ASP A 12 10.08 -3.51 10.09
C ASP A 12 11.11 -3.53 8.96
N SER A 13 11.87 -4.63 8.83
CA SER A 13 12.82 -4.79 7.73
C SER A 13 12.13 -4.76 6.36
N GLN A 14 10.91 -5.30 6.25
CA GLN A 14 10.11 -5.23 5.03
C GLN A 14 9.61 -3.80 4.77
N LYS A 15 9.24 -3.05 5.81
CA LYS A 15 8.84 -1.64 5.66
C LYS A 15 9.95 -0.83 4.99
N ALA A 16 11.20 -1.00 5.42
CA ALA A 16 12.35 -0.35 4.78
C ALA A 16 12.51 -0.76 3.31
N ILE A 17 12.36 -2.06 2.99
CA ILE A 17 12.43 -2.58 1.62
C ILE A 17 11.34 -2.02 0.72
N VAL A 18 10.11 -1.87 1.24
CA VAL A 18 8.95 -1.34 0.50
C VAL A 18 9.09 0.16 0.26
N LEU A 19 9.56 0.92 1.26
CA LEU A 19 9.85 2.34 1.09
C LEU A 19 10.97 2.55 0.06
N GLY A 20 12.06 1.79 0.17
CA GLY A 20 13.28 1.99 -0.61
C GLY A 20 14.01 3.28 -0.20
N THR A 21 15.17 3.52 -0.81
CA THR A 21 16.02 4.69 -0.53
C THR A 21 15.22 5.98 -0.74
N GLY A 22 15.06 6.78 0.32
CA GLY A 22 14.29 8.03 0.27
C GLY A 22 12.82 7.86 -0.14
N GLY A 23 12.23 6.67 -0.01
CA GLY A 23 10.85 6.41 -0.45
C GLY A 23 10.68 6.17 -1.96
N ALA A 24 11.78 6.08 -2.72
CA ALA A 24 11.72 5.99 -4.18
C ALA A 24 10.94 4.78 -4.70
N ARG A 25 11.02 3.63 -4.01
CA ARG A 25 10.31 2.43 -4.42
C ARG A 25 8.79 2.57 -4.22
N LEU A 26 8.36 3.06 -3.06
CA LEU A 26 6.94 3.31 -2.79
C LEU A 26 6.36 4.34 -3.75
N LYS A 27 7.13 5.39 -4.09
CA LYS A 27 6.72 6.39 -5.09
C LYS A 27 6.52 5.76 -6.47
N GLY A 28 7.41 4.86 -6.88
CA GLY A 28 7.27 4.11 -8.13
C GLY A 28 5.99 3.27 -8.16
N VAL A 29 5.76 2.49 -7.11
CA VAL A 29 4.52 1.68 -6.96
C VAL A 29 3.27 2.57 -6.99
N GLY A 30 3.26 3.67 -6.22
CA GLY A 30 2.14 4.61 -6.19
C GLY A 30 1.87 5.27 -7.53
N THR A 31 2.92 5.58 -8.30
CA THR A 31 2.78 6.17 -9.64
C THR A 31 2.12 5.18 -10.60
N THR A 32 2.61 3.94 -10.65
CA THR A 32 2.05 2.89 -11.51
C THR A 32 0.60 2.57 -11.13
N ALA A 33 0.32 2.39 -9.83
CA ALA A 33 -1.02 2.10 -9.34
C ALA A 33 -2.00 3.25 -9.64
N ARG A 34 -1.59 4.51 -9.41
CA ARG A 34 -2.42 5.68 -9.72
C ARG A 34 -2.78 5.72 -11.20
N HIS A 35 -1.83 5.50 -12.12
CA HIS A 35 -2.13 5.49 -13.55
C HIS A 35 -3.12 4.39 -13.95
N GLN A 36 -3.00 3.19 -13.37
CA GLN A 36 -3.97 2.11 -13.60
C GLN A 36 -5.36 2.49 -13.09
N ILE A 37 -5.45 3.05 -11.88
CA ILE A 37 -6.73 3.49 -11.30
C ILE A 37 -7.36 4.61 -12.15
N GLU A 38 -6.58 5.62 -12.56
CA GLU A 38 -7.06 6.70 -13.42
C GLU A 38 -7.57 6.17 -14.77
N SER A 39 -6.89 5.18 -15.34
CA SER A 39 -7.34 4.52 -16.59
C SER A 39 -8.65 3.76 -16.42
N LEU A 40 -8.88 3.15 -15.26
CA LEU A 40 -10.12 2.41 -14.98
C LEU A 40 -11.30 3.34 -14.68
N LEU A 41 -11.04 4.47 -14.01
CA LEU A 41 -12.07 5.42 -13.58
C LEU A 41 -12.33 6.56 -14.59
N GLY A 42 -11.43 6.77 -15.55
CA GLY A 42 -11.54 7.84 -16.55
C GLY A 42 -11.37 9.26 -15.96
N MET A 43 -10.79 9.39 -14.77
CA MET A 43 -10.62 10.67 -14.09
C MET A 43 -9.29 10.73 -13.32
N ARG A 44 -8.84 11.94 -13.00
CA ARG A 44 -7.64 12.16 -12.16
C ARG A 44 -7.90 11.75 -10.71
N VAL A 45 -6.90 11.11 -10.11
CA VAL A 45 -6.96 10.58 -8.74
C VAL A 45 -5.73 11.03 -7.96
N PHE A 46 -5.94 11.43 -6.71
CA PHE A 46 -4.87 11.56 -5.73
C PHE A 46 -4.76 10.24 -4.96
N LEU A 47 -3.59 9.60 -5.00
CA LEU A 47 -3.33 8.36 -4.28
C LEU A 47 -2.28 8.59 -3.19
N ASN A 48 -2.69 8.46 -1.93
CA ASN A 48 -1.80 8.48 -0.78
C ASN A 48 -1.57 7.04 -0.28
N LEU A 49 -0.31 6.62 -0.25
CA LEU A 49 0.09 5.31 0.26
C LEU A 49 0.86 5.46 1.57
N HIS A 50 0.42 4.74 2.59
CA HIS A 50 1.12 4.65 3.88
C HIS A 50 1.57 3.20 4.13
N VAL A 51 2.75 2.99 4.74
CA VAL A 51 3.25 1.63 5.05
C VAL A 51 3.24 1.42 6.56
N THR A 52 2.50 0.40 6.99
CA THR A 52 2.35 0.04 8.41
C THR A 52 2.82 -1.39 8.65
N VAL A 53 3.50 -1.61 9.78
CA VAL A 53 3.85 -2.94 10.24
C VAL A 53 2.70 -3.50 11.06
N SER A 54 2.15 -4.64 10.63
CA SER A 54 1.11 -5.39 11.31
C SER A 54 1.67 -6.76 11.63
N LYS A 55 2.21 -6.94 12.83
CA LYS A 55 2.91 -8.18 13.17
C LYS A 55 1.96 -9.39 13.12
N ASP A 56 2.42 -10.51 12.55
CA ASP A 56 1.72 -11.79 12.46
C ASP A 56 0.32 -11.72 11.79
N TRP A 57 0.03 -10.67 11.00
CA TRP A 57 -1.30 -10.43 10.41
C TRP A 57 -1.79 -11.57 9.52
N GLN A 58 -0.86 -12.26 8.86
CA GLN A 58 -1.15 -13.39 7.97
C GLN A 58 -1.62 -14.64 8.73
N ARG A 59 -1.34 -14.71 10.04
CA ARG A 59 -1.70 -15.85 10.90
C ARG A 59 -2.90 -15.55 11.79
N ASP A 60 -3.35 -14.30 11.86
CA ASP A 60 -4.53 -13.91 12.63
C ASP A 60 -5.77 -13.92 11.73
N PRO A 61 -6.70 -14.88 11.88
CA PRO A 61 -7.92 -14.95 11.09
C PRO A 61 -8.78 -13.68 11.18
N LYS A 62 -8.71 -12.93 12.29
CA LYS A 62 -9.43 -11.66 12.44
C LYS A 62 -8.81 -10.57 11.55
N GLN A 63 -7.49 -10.54 11.44
CA GLN A 63 -6.81 -9.58 10.58
C GLN A 63 -6.96 -9.93 9.11
N LEU A 64 -6.87 -11.21 8.73
CA LEU A 64 -7.17 -11.67 7.38
C LEU A 64 -8.57 -11.23 6.96
N LYS A 65 -9.59 -11.51 7.78
CA LYS A 65 -10.96 -11.07 7.54
C LYS A 65 -11.09 -9.55 7.40
N LYS A 66 -10.38 -8.78 8.23
CA LYS A 66 -10.38 -7.31 8.16
C LYS A 66 -9.73 -6.78 6.87
N LEU A 67 -8.71 -7.47 6.38
CA LEU A 67 -7.99 -7.12 5.15
C LEU A 67 -8.67 -7.64 3.88
N GLY A 68 -9.75 -8.43 4.02
CA GLY A 68 -10.54 -8.94 2.91
C GLY A 68 -10.02 -10.24 2.30
N PHE A 69 -9.22 -11.02 3.05
CA PHE A 69 -8.78 -12.38 2.69
C PHE A 69 -9.71 -13.46 3.27
#